data_AF-A0A832L9M7-F1
#
_entry.id   AF-A0A832L9M7-F1
#
_cell.length_a   1.000
_cell.length_b   1.000
_cell.length_c   1.000
_cell.angle_alpha   90.00
_cell.angle_beta   90.00
_cell.angle_gamma   90.00
#
_symmetry.space_group_name_H-M   'P 1'
#
loop_
_entity.id
_entity.type
_entity.pdbx_description
1 polymer ?
#
loop_
_entity_poly.entity_id
_entity_poly.type
_entity_poly.pdbx_seq_one_letter_code
_entity_poly.pdbx_strand_id
1 'polypeptide(L)'
;MLSIISLLLFAFIVTAIKELVFRGADLSYLLMRLNPWVSIVIISILLSVGHMQYSGILNCLTMFIFGVVASFTVIRTNTLYWAIGLHCGWNFANGVNNMYFDLNNKIIPQFGNTFELLRAGLLILILVSFWLYSRNQLLQRTANKTIVE
;
A
#
# COMPACT_ATOMS: atom_id res chain seq x y z
N MET A 1 15.23 5.98 -24.36
CA MET A 1 14.44 7.03 -23.66
C MET A 1 12.93 6.77 -23.70
N LEU A 2 12.33 6.39 -24.85
CA LEU A 2 10.87 6.10 -24.93
C LEU A 2 10.38 5.04 -23.91
N SER A 3 11.23 4.09 -23.52
CA SER A 3 10.83 2.96 -22.67
C SER A 3 10.52 3.34 -21.21
N ILE A 4 11.24 4.30 -20.62
CA ILE A 4 11.03 4.70 -19.22
C ILE A 4 9.74 5.50 -19.07
N ILE A 5 9.48 6.42 -19.99
CA ILE A 5 8.24 7.22 -19.99
C ILE A 5 7.03 6.31 -20.21
N SER A 6 7.14 5.36 -21.15
CA SER A 6 6.09 4.36 -21.37
C SER A 6 5.84 3.50 -20.12
N LEU A 7 6.90 3.07 -19.43
CA LEU A 7 6.78 2.31 -18.18
C LEU A 7 6.08 3.12 -17.08
N LEU A 8 6.44 4.39 -16.91
CA LEU A 8 5.80 5.27 -15.92
C LEU A 8 4.31 5.46 -16.21
N LEU A 9 3.95 5.73 -17.47
CA LEU A 9 2.56 5.88 -17.88
C LEU A 9 1.77 4.58 -17.68
N PHE A 10 2.34 3.44 -18.05
CA PHE A 10 1.70 2.14 -17.84
C PHE A 10 1.52 1.85 -16.35
N ALA A 11 2.55 2.06 -15.53
CA ALA A 11 2.48 1.90 -14.09
C ALA A 11 1.39 2.81 -13.49
N PHE A 12 1.32 4.06 -13.92
CA PHE A 12 0.30 5.01 -13.44
C PHE A 12 -1.12 4.57 -13.81
N ILE A 13 -1.37 4.24 -15.08
CA ILE A 13 -2.71 3.86 -15.55
C ILE A 13 -3.20 2.60 -14.82
N VAL A 14 -2.37 1.56 -14.76
CA VAL A 14 -2.73 0.29 -14.12
C VAL A 14 -2.99 0.50 -12.62
N THR A 15 -2.16 1.29 -11.95
CA THR A 15 -2.31 1.52 -10.50
C THR A 15 -3.47 2.44 -10.18
N ALA A 16 -3.71 3.48 -10.97
CA ALA A 16 -4.87 4.35 -10.82
C ALA A 16 -6.18 3.56 -10.93
N ILE A 17 -6.31 2.69 -11.93
CA ILE A 17 -7.50 1.85 -12.09
C ILE A 17 -7.65 0.90 -10.90
N LYS A 18 -6.57 0.21 -10.49
CA LYS A 18 -6.61 -0.69 -9.33
C LYS A 18 -7.06 0.03 -8.05
N GLU A 19 -6.47 1.17 -7.74
CA GLU A 19 -6.82 1.92 -6.52
C GLU A 19 -8.23 2.52 -6.60
N LEU A 20 -8.69 2.97 -7.77
CA LEU A 20 -10.08 3.41 -7.98
C LEU A 20 -11.07 2.29 -7.70
N VAL A 21 -10.81 1.07 -8.14
CA VAL A 21 -11.68 -0.08 -7.90
C VAL A 21 -11.63 -0.47 -6.41
N PHE A 22 -10.46 -0.85 -5.90
CA PHE A 22 -10.37 -1.42 -4.55
C PHE A 22 -10.63 -0.41 -3.43
N ARG A 23 -10.23 0.86 -3.60
CA ARG A 23 -10.31 1.88 -2.54
C ARG A 23 -11.38 2.92 -2.83
N GLY A 24 -11.54 3.30 -4.09
CA GLY A 24 -12.58 4.23 -4.50
C GLY A 24 -13.97 3.60 -4.40
N ALA A 25 -14.18 2.42 -4.98
CA ALA A 25 -15.47 1.74 -4.99
C ALA A 25 -15.62 0.75 -3.82
N ASP A 26 -14.81 -0.30 -3.77
CA ASP A 26 -15.04 -1.44 -2.88
C ASP A 26 -14.88 -1.08 -1.40
N LEU A 27 -13.79 -0.37 -1.04
CA LEU A 27 -13.57 0.09 0.33
C LEU A 27 -14.67 1.06 0.76
N SER A 28 -15.05 2.02 -0.09
CA SER A 28 -16.13 2.96 0.20
C SER A 28 -17.46 2.24 0.46
N TYR A 29 -17.78 1.25 -0.37
CA TYR A 29 -18.97 0.43 -0.18
C TYR A 29 -18.95 -0.35 1.14
N LEU A 30 -17.81 -0.96 1.50
CA LEU A 30 -17.67 -1.69 2.76
C LEU A 30 -17.76 -0.76 3.97
N LEU A 31 -17.20 0.46 3.88
CA LEU A 31 -17.29 1.46 4.95
C LEU A 31 -18.73 1.92 5.22
N MET A 32 -19.63 1.81 4.25
CA MET A 32 -21.06 2.09 4.46
C MET A 32 -21.78 0.98 5.25
N ARG A 33 -21.22 -0.23 5.32
CA ARG A 33 -21.90 -1.43 5.85
C ARG A 33 -21.21 -2.05 7.06
N LEU A 34 -19.92 -1.84 7.20
CA LEU A 34 -19.06 -2.51 8.17
C LEU A 34 -18.22 -1.48 8.93
N ASN A 35 -17.62 -1.92 10.03
CA ASN A 35 -16.67 -1.09 10.75
C ASN A 35 -15.39 -0.84 9.89
N PRO A 36 -14.69 0.28 10.09
CA PRO A 36 -13.54 0.62 9.26
C PRO A 36 -12.42 -0.42 9.24
N TRP A 37 -12.16 -1.06 10.39
CA TRP A 37 -11.07 -2.04 10.51
C TRP A 37 -11.35 -3.33 9.73
N VAL A 38 -12.58 -3.83 9.77
CA VAL A 38 -13.01 -5.01 9.00
C VAL A 38 -12.96 -4.70 7.50
N SER A 39 -13.42 -3.52 7.08
CA SER A 39 -13.33 -3.08 5.68
C SER A 39 -11.88 -3.03 5.19
N ILE A 40 -10.96 -2.49 5.99
CA ILE A 40 -9.52 -2.48 5.68
C ILE A 40 -8.99 -3.90 5.51
N VAL A 41 -9.29 -4.80 6.45
CA VAL A 41 -8.80 -6.19 6.42
C VAL A 41 -9.30 -6.92 5.18
N ILE A 42 -10.61 -6.82 4.87
CA ILE A 42 -11.21 -7.48 3.70
C ILE A 42 -10.53 -7.00 2.40
N ILE A 43 -10.41 -5.69 2.19
CA ILE A 43 -9.78 -5.14 0.99
C ILE A 43 -8.31 -5.54 0.89
N SER A 44 -7.61 -5.60 2.02
CA SER A 44 -6.19 -5.98 2.07
C SER A 44 -5.99 -7.46 1.73
N ILE A 45 -6.90 -8.34 2.18
CA ILE A 45 -6.89 -9.76 1.81
C ILE A 45 -7.17 -9.91 0.30
N LEU A 46 -8.22 -9.26 -0.22
CA LEU A 46 -8.57 -9.33 -1.64
C LEU A 46 -7.40 -8.89 -2.54
N LEU A 47 -6.72 -7.82 -2.16
CA LEU A 47 -5.52 -7.36 -2.87
C LEU A 47 -4.39 -8.40 -2.81
N SER A 48 -4.11 -8.94 -1.63
CA SER A 48 -3.04 -9.93 -1.43
C SER A 48 -3.30 -11.21 -2.24
N VAL A 49 -4.53 -11.72 -2.21
CA VAL A 49 -4.95 -12.91 -2.98
C VAL A 49 -4.79 -12.68 -4.48
N GLY A 50 -5.16 -11.49 -4.99
CA GLY A 50 -4.97 -11.14 -6.40
C GLY A 50 -3.51 -11.15 -6.88
N HIS A 51 -2.55 -11.13 -5.96
CA HIS A 51 -1.11 -11.20 -6.23
C HIS A 51 -0.47 -12.56 -5.93
N MET A 52 -1.24 -13.56 -5.45
CA MET A 52 -0.74 -14.93 -5.18
C MET A 52 -0.20 -15.63 -6.44
N GLN A 53 -0.69 -15.26 -7.62
CA GLN A 53 -0.24 -15.83 -8.90
C GLN A 53 1.22 -15.51 -9.26
N TYR A 54 1.91 -14.58 -8.56
CA TYR A 54 3.23 -14.10 -9.00
C TYR A 54 4.40 -14.27 -8.03
N SER A 55 4.25 -14.81 -6.82
CA SER A 55 5.40 -15.12 -5.92
C SER A 55 4.94 -15.64 -4.55
N GLY A 56 5.85 -16.32 -3.84
CA GLY A 56 5.61 -17.02 -2.57
C GLY A 56 5.06 -16.19 -1.40
N ILE A 57 4.92 -16.85 -0.26
CA ILE A 57 4.17 -16.37 0.93
C ILE A 57 4.56 -14.95 1.40
N LEU A 58 5.84 -14.57 1.25
CA LEU A 58 6.35 -13.27 1.67
C LEU A 58 5.79 -12.12 0.83
N ASN A 59 5.67 -12.28 -0.49
CA ASN A 59 5.08 -11.24 -1.34
C ASN A 59 3.57 -11.05 -1.03
N CYS A 60 2.88 -12.15 -0.72
CA CYS A 60 1.48 -12.07 -0.27
C CYS A 60 1.36 -11.24 1.01
N LEU A 61 2.26 -11.46 1.98
CA LEU A 61 2.30 -10.69 3.21
C LEU A 61 2.63 -9.21 2.95
N THR A 62 3.63 -8.93 2.11
CA THR A 62 3.99 -7.56 1.71
C THR A 62 2.80 -6.82 1.08
N MET A 63 2.08 -7.48 0.15
CA MET A 63 0.90 -6.92 -0.50
C MET A 63 -0.27 -6.73 0.47
N PHE A 64 -0.43 -7.62 1.44
CA PHE A 64 -1.42 -7.45 2.50
C PHE A 64 -1.12 -6.20 3.33
N ILE A 65 0.13 -6.04 3.79
CA ILE A 65 0.55 -4.86 4.57
C ILE A 65 0.37 -3.58 3.73
N PHE A 66 0.73 -3.61 2.44
CA PHE A 66 0.48 -2.49 1.53
C PHE A 66 -1.02 -2.15 1.45
N GLY A 67 -1.89 -3.15 1.33
CA GLY A 67 -3.34 -2.96 1.34
C GLY A 67 -3.84 -2.27 2.61
N VAL A 68 -3.28 -2.64 3.77
CA VAL A 68 -3.62 -2.02 5.06
C VAL A 68 -3.19 -0.55 5.08
N VAL A 69 -1.94 -0.26 4.68
CA VAL A 69 -1.41 1.11 4.60
C VAL A 69 -2.22 1.98 3.64
N ALA A 70 -2.48 1.48 2.43
CA ALA A 70 -3.23 2.21 1.41
C ALA A 70 -4.67 2.49 1.88
N SER A 71 -5.36 1.50 2.43
CA SER A 71 -6.74 1.68 2.91
C SER A 71 -6.79 2.65 4.10
N PHE A 72 -5.84 2.54 5.03
CA PHE A 72 -5.75 3.45 6.17
C PHE A 72 -5.49 4.90 5.72
N THR A 73 -4.56 5.11 4.79
CA THR A 73 -4.25 6.46 4.28
C THR A 73 -5.46 7.08 3.56
N VAL A 74 -6.19 6.31 2.75
CA VAL A 74 -7.42 6.78 2.08
C VAL A 74 -8.49 7.17 3.08
N ILE A 75 -8.78 6.33 4.08
CA ILE A 75 -9.78 6.63 5.12
C ILE A 75 -9.41 7.90 5.89
N ARG A 76 -8.12 8.10 6.18
CA ARG A 76 -7.67 9.23 7.00
C ARG A 76 -7.58 10.54 6.21
N THR A 77 -7.19 10.48 4.95
CA THR A 77 -6.97 11.67 4.11
C THR A 77 -8.14 11.99 3.20
N ASN A 78 -9.09 11.06 3.06
CA ASN A 78 -10.23 11.13 2.14
C ASN A 78 -9.80 11.44 0.69
N THR A 79 -8.65 10.89 0.28
CA THR A 79 -8.13 11.02 -1.07
C THR A 79 -7.39 9.76 -1.49
N LEU A 80 -7.42 9.46 -2.80
CA LEU A 80 -6.72 8.33 -3.41
C LEU A 80 -5.28 8.67 -3.79
N TYR A 81 -4.87 9.94 -3.79
CA TYR A 81 -3.58 10.36 -4.34
C TYR A 81 -2.38 9.66 -3.68
N TRP A 82 -2.40 9.48 -2.36
CA TRP A 82 -1.33 8.79 -1.64
C TRP A 82 -1.23 7.32 -2.02
N ALA A 83 -2.37 6.63 -2.11
CA ALA A 83 -2.42 5.23 -2.48
C ALA A 83 -1.95 5.02 -3.93
N ILE A 84 -2.45 5.85 -4.87
CA ILE A 84 -2.04 5.81 -6.28
C ILE A 84 -0.55 6.12 -6.42
N GLY A 85 -0.05 7.16 -5.75
CA GLY A 85 1.35 7.56 -5.83
C GLY A 85 2.30 6.47 -5.32
N LEU A 86 2.02 5.88 -4.16
CA LEU A 86 2.83 4.79 -3.60
C LEU A 86 2.76 3.54 -4.48
N HIS A 87 1.57 3.15 -4.96
CA HIS A 87 1.42 1.98 -5.82
C HIS A 87 2.12 2.17 -7.17
N CYS A 88 1.95 3.34 -7.79
CA CYS A 88 2.61 3.71 -9.04
C CYS A 88 4.13 3.68 -8.88
N GLY A 89 4.66 4.31 -7.82
CA GLY A 89 6.09 4.30 -7.51
C GLY A 89 6.64 2.90 -7.34
N TRP A 90 5.90 2.01 -6.67
CA TRP A 90 6.27 0.60 -6.51
C TRP A 90 6.34 -0.14 -7.85
N ASN A 91 5.30 -0.03 -8.67
CA ASN A 91 5.27 -0.70 -9.99
C ASN A 91 6.32 -0.16 -10.94
N PHE A 92 6.54 1.15 -10.94
CA PHE A 92 7.58 1.77 -11.74
C PHE A 92 8.98 1.31 -11.30
N ALA A 93 9.28 1.31 -9.99
CA ALA A 93 10.55 0.86 -9.45
C ALA A 93 10.83 -0.62 -9.79
N ASN A 94 9.82 -1.49 -9.67
CA ASN A 94 9.94 -2.89 -10.08
C ASN A 94 10.18 -3.04 -11.59
N GLY A 95 9.48 -2.26 -12.42
CA GLY A 95 9.69 -2.28 -13.86
C GLY A 95 11.10 -1.83 -14.26
N VAL A 96 11.61 -0.77 -13.63
CA VAL A 96 13.00 -0.30 -13.84
C VAL A 96 14.00 -1.36 -13.39
N ASN A 97 13.78 -1.97 -12.22
CA ASN A 97 14.65 -3.03 -11.70
C ASN A 97 14.72 -4.22 -12.67
N ASN A 98 13.58 -4.67 -13.18
CA ASN A 98 13.53 -5.79 -14.13
C ASN A 98 14.18 -5.44 -15.48
N MET A 99 14.07 -4.18 -15.93
CA MET A 99 14.60 -3.76 -17.23
C MET A 99 16.11 -3.53 -17.22
N TYR A 100 16.69 -3.09 -16.09
CA TYR A 100 18.08 -2.63 -16.04
C TYR A 100 18.99 -3.40 -15.09
N PHE A 101 18.42 -4.07 -14.08
CA PHE A 101 19.22 -4.62 -12.97
C PHE A 101 19.16 -6.15 -12.85
N ASP A 102 18.36 -6.86 -13.67
CA ASP A 102 18.11 -8.32 -13.66
C ASP A 102 18.87 -9.13 -12.57
N LEU A 103 18.43 -8.94 -11.32
CA LEU A 103 19.06 -9.55 -10.13
C LEU A 103 18.60 -11.01 -9.93
N ASN A 104 17.92 -11.61 -10.92
CA ASN A 104 17.30 -12.94 -10.80
C ASN A 104 18.30 -14.10 -10.73
N ASN A 105 19.61 -13.88 -10.88
CA ASN A 105 20.58 -14.98 -10.92
C ASN A 105 21.32 -15.31 -9.62
N LYS A 106 20.95 -14.76 -8.44
CA LYS A 106 21.43 -15.32 -7.15
C LYS A 106 20.33 -15.37 -6.10
N ILE A 107 19.49 -16.39 -6.22
CA ILE A 107 18.71 -16.94 -5.12
C ILE A 107 19.70 -17.45 -4.06
N ILE A 108 19.82 -16.77 -2.92
CA ILE A 108 20.47 -17.31 -1.73
C ILE A 108 19.40 -18.17 -1.02
N PRO A 109 19.49 -19.51 -1.02
CA PRO A 109 18.34 -20.41 -0.78
C PRO A 109 17.71 -20.34 0.62
N GLN A 110 18.39 -19.71 1.58
CA GLN A 110 18.02 -19.71 2.99
C GLN A 110 17.35 -18.42 3.47
N PHE A 111 17.25 -17.37 2.64
CA PHE A 111 16.69 -16.05 3.06
C PHE A 111 15.62 -15.43 2.15
N GLY A 112 15.29 -16.00 0.99
CA GLY A 112 14.43 -15.31 0.02
C GLY A 112 15.05 -13.99 -0.46
N ASN A 113 14.31 -13.18 -1.23
CA ASN A 113 14.82 -11.90 -1.74
C ASN A 113 14.85 -10.89 -0.56
N THR A 114 16.02 -10.57 -0.01
CA THR A 114 16.20 -9.64 1.14
C THR A 114 15.48 -8.30 0.97
N PHE A 115 15.24 -7.89 -0.28
CA PHE A 115 14.44 -6.75 -0.65
C PHE A 115 12.98 -6.81 -0.17
N GLU A 116 12.36 -7.99 -0.07
CA GLU A 116 10.97 -8.13 0.39
C GLU A 116 10.82 -7.83 1.88
N LEU A 117 11.78 -8.24 2.71
CA LEU A 117 11.79 -7.90 4.14
C LEU A 117 12.01 -6.41 4.36
N LEU A 118 12.93 -5.80 3.60
CA LEU A 118 13.16 -4.36 3.64
C LEU A 118 11.89 -3.60 3.25
N ARG A 119 11.22 -4.01 2.16
CA ARG A 119 9.96 -3.44 1.68
C ARG A 119 8.84 -3.54 2.71
N ALA A 120 8.63 -4.72 3.29
CA ALA A 120 7.65 -4.92 4.36
C ALA A 120 7.99 -4.05 5.58
N GLY A 121 9.27 -3.97 5.96
CA GLY A 121 9.74 -3.11 7.05
C GLY A 121 9.44 -1.63 6.81
N LEU A 122 9.68 -1.12 5.60
CA LEU A 122 9.35 0.25 5.22
C LEU A 122 7.84 0.51 5.27
N LEU A 123 7.01 -0.43 4.80
CA LEU A 123 5.56 -0.30 4.87
C LEU A 123 5.05 -0.29 6.33
N ILE A 124 5.62 -1.14 7.19
CA ILE A 124 5.32 -1.14 8.63
C ILE A 124 5.73 0.19 9.25
N LEU A 125 6.90 0.73 8.91
CA LEU A 125 7.35 2.03 9.41
C LEU A 125 6.40 3.16 8.99
N ILE A 126 5.95 3.16 7.72
CA ILE A 126 4.96 4.12 7.21
C ILE A 126 3.65 3.96 7.98
N LEU A 127 3.17 2.73 8.20
CA LEU A 127 1.94 2.45 8.95
C LEU A 127 2.03 2.99 10.38
N VAL A 128 3.11 2.67 11.09
CA VAL A 128 3.36 3.10 12.47
C VAL A 128 3.46 4.62 12.53
N SER A 129 4.17 5.25 11.60
CA SER A 129 4.30 6.72 11.56
C SER A 129 2.94 7.40 11.36
N PHE A 130 2.13 6.89 10.41
CA PHE A 130 0.77 7.40 10.18
C PHE A 130 -0.15 7.18 11.37
N TRP A 131 -0.02 6.04 12.05
CA TRP A 131 -0.79 5.72 13.24
C TRP A 131 -0.42 6.62 14.42
N LEU A 132 0.87 6.82 14.70
CA LEU A 132 1.35 7.72 15.76
C LEU A 132 0.95 9.17 15.49
N TYR A 133 1.13 9.65 14.26
CA TYR A 133 0.68 10.98 13.84
C TYR A 133 -0.83 11.14 14.06
N SER A 134 -1.60 10.14 13.66
CA SER A 134 -3.06 10.12 13.84
C SER A 134 -3.48 10.13 15.30
N ARG A 135 -2.80 9.35 16.15
CA ARG A 135 -3.07 9.28 17.59
C ARG A 135 -2.80 10.63 18.26
N ASN A 136 -1.67 11.26 17.93
CA ASN A 136 -1.28 12.54 18.51
C ASN A 136 -2.28 13.65 18.15
N GLN A 137 -2.77 13.68 16.91
CA GLN A 137 -3.80 14.63 16.49
C GLN A 137 -5.13 14.45 17.25
N LEU A 138 -5.53 13.21 17.53
CA LEU A 138 -6.72 12.93 18.34
C LEU A 138 -6.55 13.41 19.78
N LEU A 139 -5.39 13.15 20.38
CA LEU A 139 -5.08 13.59 21.75
C LEU A 139 -5.12 15.12 21.88
N GLN A 140 -4.55 15.85 20.92
CA GLN A 140 -4.61 17.32 20.90
C GLN A 140 -6.05 17.85 20.80
N ARG A 141 -6.90 17.21 19.98
CA ARG A 141 -8.32 17.60 19.87
C ARG A 141 -9.08 17.35 21.17
N THR A 142 -8.84 16.23 21.85
CA THR A 142 -9.50 15.92 23.13
C THR A 142 -9.03 16.89 24.22
N ALA A 143 -7.73 17.15 24.30
CA ALA A 143 -7.17 18.10 25.27
C ALA A 143 -7.74 19.52 25.09
N ASN A 144 -7.86 20.00 23.85
CA ASN A 144 -8.46 21.31 23.58
C ASN A 144 -9.96 21.37 23.93
N LYS A 145 -10.71 20.28 23.81
CA LYS A 145 -12.13 20.26 24.23
C LYS A 145 -12.28 20.41 25.75
N THR A 146 -11.47 19.71 26.53
CA THR A 146 -11.48 19.80 28.00
C THR A 146 -11.02 21.15 28.58
N ILE A 147 -10.38 22.02 27.78
CA ILE A 147 -9.98 23.38 28.23
C ILE A 147 -11.08 24.42 27.96
N VAL A 148 -12.03 24.11 27.08
CA VAL A 148 -13.09 25.04 26.64
C VAL A 148 -14.43 24.78 27.36
N GLU A 149 -14.55 23.68 28.09
CA GLU A 149 -15.66 23.34 29.00
C GLU A 149 -15.32 23.69 30.45
#